data_AF-A0A956FRL3-F1
#
_entry.id   AF-A0A956FRL3-F1
#
_cell.length_a   1.000
_cell.length_b   1.000
_cell.length_c   1.000
_cell.angle_alpha   90.00
_cell.angle_beta   90.00
_cell.angle_gamma   90.00
#
_symmetry.space_group_name_H-M   'P 1'
#
loop_
_entity.id
_entity.type
_entity.pdbx_description
1 polymer ?
#
loop_
_entity_poly.entity_id
_entity_poly.type
_entity_poly.pdbx_seq_one_letter_code
_entity_poly.pdbx_strand_id
1 'polypeptide(L)'
;MSRLVGALVIALALVGCKATVEGEAKKWDEKVAQMQGYAVEHPNFKAAIEDHMAAATTLFEDAKARGQGEEAAEAMAAANARVDELLDLFQRIDTKRREIRRLEKDRDLMSLSARVVTPAIRAADEAVDAADDALRDATPADAAAAKEALKGVVDRLDDGARELRRLRDRAKRDRRKEEKALKSGAGSSSQSSSARTTRTETVKGLH
;
A
#
# COMPACT_ATOMS: atom_id res chain seq x y z
N MET A 1 41.84 -39.11 0.52
CA MET A 1 42.06 -38.42 -0.77
C MET A 1 40.73 -37.88 -1.26
N SER A 2 40.65 -36.56 -1.30
CA SER A 2 39.82 -35.67 -2.12
C SER A 2 38.51 -36.20 -2.73
N ARG A 3 37.39 -35.59 -2.32
CA ARG A 3 36.36 -35.07 -3.24
C ARG A 3 35.78 -33.75 -2.71
N LEU A 4 36.60 -32.70 -2.85
CA LEU A 4 36.16 -31.31 -2.97
C LEU A 4 35.66 -31.13 -4.42
N VAL A 5 34.34 -31.00 -4.60
CA VAL A 5 33.64 -30.49 -5.78
C VAL A 5 32.36 -29.90 -5.21
N GLY A 6 31.94 -28.66 -5.43
CA GLY A 6 32.27 -27.67 -6.43
C GLY A 6 31.04 -26.77 -6.50
N ALA A 7 31.27 -25.46 -6.48
CA ALA A 7 30.32 -24.37 -6.30
C ALA A 7 29.04 -24.39 -7.15
N LEU A 8 27.96 -23.78 -6.62
CA LEU A 8 26.97 -23.08 -7.44
C LEU A 8 26.48 -21.79 -6.74
N VAL A 9 27.29 -20.74 -6.90
CA VAL A 9 26.92 -19.36 -7.24
C VAL A 9 25.46 -18.98 -7.00
N ILE A 10 25.18 -18.35 -5.86
CA ILE A 10 24.04 -17.44 -5.67
C ILE A 10 24.50 -16.06 -6.15
N ALA A 11 24.58 -15.87 -7.47
CA ALA A 11 24.70 -14.56 -8.09
C ALA A 11 23.35 -14.19 -8.71
N LEU A 12 22.37 -13.98 -7.83
CA LEU A 12 21.10 -13.37 -8.21
C LEU A 12 21.32 -11.85 -8.27
N ALA A 13 21.74 -11.40 -9.45
CA ALA A 13 21.24 -10.22 -10.17
C ALA A 13 20.52 -9.10 -9.36
N LEU A 14 21.15 -8.57 -8.31
CA LEU A 14 20.78 -7.29 -7.73
C LEU A 14 21.61 -6.19 -8.39
N VAL A 15 21.15 -5.74 -9.56
CA VAL A 15 21.47 -4.39 -10.07
C VAL A 15 20.63 -3.39 -9.25
N GLY A 16 20.86 -3.39 -7.93
CA GLY A 16 20.37 -2.41 -6.97
C GLY A 16 21.59 -1.70 -6.40
N CYS A 17 21.46 -0.42 -6.06
CA CYS A 17 22.54 0.35 -5.41
C CYS A 17 23.30 -0.53 -4.41
N LYS A 18 24.62 -0.74 -4.63
CA LYS A 18 25.45 -1.54 -3.72
C LYS A 18 25.22 -1.03 -2.30
N ALA A 19 24.86 -1.93 -1.39
CA ALA A 19 24.78 -1.61 0.03
C ALA A 19 26.17 -1.13 0.46
N THR A 20 26.23 0.05 1.06
CA THR A 20 27.45 0.59 1.67
C THR A 20 27.26 0.62 3.17
N VAL A 21 28.36 0.46 3.91
CA VAL A 21 28.35 0.57 5.39
C VAL A 21 27.71 1.90 5.83
N GLU A 22 28.05 3.01 5.18
CA GLU A 22 27.46 4.32 5.46
C GLU A 22 25.95 4.36 5.17
N GLY A 23 25.51 3.80 4.05
CA GLY A 23 24.10 3.77 3.68
C GLY A 23 23.26 2.91 4.63
N GLU A 24 23.78 1.75 5.03
CA GLU A 24 23.10 0.88 5.99
C GLU A 24 23.12 1.45 7.42
N ALA A 25 24.16 2.16 7.81
CA ALA A 25 24.19 2.87 9.08
C ALA A 25 23.17 4.02 9.14
N LYS A 26 23.03 4.79 8.07
CA LYS A 26 21.98 5.80 8.00
C LYS A 26 20.57 5.20 8.11
N LYS A 27 20.31 4.10 7.39
CA LYS A 27 19.03 3.38 7.50
C LYS A 27 18.77 2.89 8.91
N TRP A 28 19.81 2.39 9.58
CA TRP A 28 19.71 1.94 10.97
C TRP A 28 19.22 3.06 11.89
N ASP A 29 19.85 4.24 11.82
CA ASP A 29 19.47 5.38 12.65
C ASP A 29 18.01 5.83 12.40
N GLU A 30 17.60 5.89 11.13
CA GLU A 30 16.22 6.20 10.74
C GLU A 30 15.21 5.18 11.30
N LYS A 31 15.54 3.90 11.23
CA LYS A 31 14.68 2.81 11.74
C LYS A 31 14.60 2.79 13.26
N VAL A 32 15.72 3.01 13.96
CA VAL A 32 15.74 3.14 15.42
C VAL A 32 14.83 4.28 15.85
N ALA A 33 14.94 5.45 15.22
CA ALA A 33 14.10 6.60 15.54
C ALA A 33 12.61 6.31 15.31
N GLN A 34 12.25 5.62 14.21
CA GLN A 34 10.86 5.24 13.95
C GLN A 34 10.33 4.23 14.97
N MET A 35 11.11 3.20 15.32
CA MET A 35 10.72 2.21 16.33
C MET A 35 10.55 2.84 17.71
N GLN A 36 11.40 3.79 18.09
CA GLN A 36 11.23 4.58 19.31
C GLN A 36 9.96 5.42 19.27
N GLY A 37 9.64 6.02 18.11
CA GLY A 37 8.36 6.71 17.90
C GLY A 37 7.16 5.80 18.17
N TYR A 38 7.14 4.60 17.58
CA TYR A 38 6.07 3.63 17.82
C TYR A 38 6.02 3.12 19.27
N ALA A 39 7.16 3.00 19.95
CA ALA A 39 7.19 2.65 21.37
C ALA A 39 6.57 3.73 22.27
N VAL A 40 6.64 5.00 21.87
CA VAL A 40 5.99 6.12 22.56
C VAL A 40 4.49 6.16 22.25
N GLU A 41 4.11 5.98 20.99
CA GLU A 41 2.70 5.99 20.56
C GLU A 41 1.93 4.76 21.07
N HIS A 42 2.60 3.62 21.22
CA HIS A 42 2.03 2.35 21.64
C HIS A 42 2.75 1.79 22.87
N PRO A 43 2.55 2.38 24.07
CA PRO A 43 3.30 2.01 25.27
C PRO A 43 3.12 0.53 25.68
N ASN A 44 1.99 -0.10 25.35
CA ASN A 44 1.75 -1.52 25.61
C ASN A 44 2.61 -2.46 24.75
N PHE A 45 3.16 -1.97 23.63
CA PHE A 45 4.10 -2.69 22.78
C PHE A 45 5.55 -2.40 23.11
N LYS A 46 5.83 -1.43 24.01
CA LYS A 46 7.18 -0.94 24.29
C LYS A 46 8.16 -2.05 24.65
N ALA A 47 7.79 -2.95 25.57
CA ALA A 47 8.66 -4.05 25.99
C ALA A 47 9.01 -4.98 24.80
N ALA A 48 8.01 -5.38 24.01
CA ALA A 48 8.23 -6.22 22.84
C ALA A 48 9.06 -5.52 21.74
N ILE A 49 8.91 -4.20 21.58
CA ILE A 49 9.72 -3.38 20.68
C ILE A 49 11.18 -3.33 21.18
N GLU A 50 11.40 -3.07 22.46
CA GLU A 50 12.72 -2.99 23.07
C GLU A 50 13.47 -4.32 22.95
N ASP A 51 12.81 -5.45 23.24
CA ASP A 51 13.38 -6.79 23.08
C ASP A 51 13.76 -7.09 21.62
N HIS A 52 12.88 -6.73 20.67
CA HIS A 52 13.15 -6.89 19.25
C HIS A 52 14.32 -6.03 18.77
N MET A 53 14.39 -4.79 19.25
CA MET A 53 15.47 -3.85 18.94
C MET A 53 16.79 -4.28 19.57
N ALA A 54 16.80 -4.85 20.77
CA ALA A 54 18.00 -5.39 21.39
C ALA A 54 18.63 -6.49 20.53
N ALA A 55 17.81 -7.44 20.06
CA ALA A 55 18.27 -8.50 19.17
C ALA A 55 18.81 -7.96 17.84
N ALA A 56 18.14 -6.98 17.23
CA ALA A 56 18.63 -6.33 16.01
C ALA A 56 19.93 -5.56 16.25
N THR A 57 20.07 -4.90 17.41
CA THR A 57 21.26 -4.11 17.77
C THR A 57 22.47 -5.02 17.90
N THR A 58 22.34 -6.20 18.52
CA THR A 58 23.44 -7.18 18.57
C THR A 58 23.93 -7.53 17.17
N LEU A 59 23.03 -7.82 16.23
CA LEU A 59 23.40 -8.12 14.84
C LEU A 59 24.11 -6.94 14.16
N PHE A 60 23.66 -5.72 14.43
CA PHE A 60 24.23 -4.51 13.83
C PHE A 60 25.63 -4.19 14.38
N GLU A 61 25.85 -4.36 15.68
CA GLU A 61 27.17 -4.17 16.30
C GLU A 61 28.16 -5.28 15.87
N ASP A 62 27.69 -6.53 15.75
CA ASP A 62 28.49 -7.62 15.17
C ASP A 62 28.86 -7.32 13.70
N ALA A 63 27.96 -6.67 12.95
CA ALA A 63 28.24 -6.21 11.59
C ALA A 63 29.31 -5.10 11.56
N LYS A 64 29.25 -4.12 12.47
CA LYS A 64 30.29 -3.08 12.61
C LYS A 64 31.67 -3.68 12.90
N ALA A 65 31.74 -4.73 13.72
CA ALA A 65 32.99 -5.39 14.06
C ALA A 65 33.70 -6.02 12.85
N ARG A 66 32.98 -6.29 11.74
CA ARG A 66 33.54 -6.78 10.47
C ARG A 66 34.29 -5.71 9.67
N GLY A 67 34.23 -4.44 10.08
CA GLY A 67 34.98 -3.34 9.48
C GLY A 67 34.29 -2.70 8.27
N GLN A 68 35.05 -2.43 7.21
CA GLN A 68 34.56 -1.77 6.00
C GLN A 68 34.45 -2.79 4.86
N GLY A 69 33.48 -2.59 3.97
CA GLY A 69 33.34 -3.38 2.76
C GLY A 69 31.98 -4.08 2.63
N GLU A 70 31.88 -4.92 1.61
CA GLU A 70 30.63 -5.56 1.18
C GLU A 70 30.07 -6.52 2.25
N GLU A 71 30.93 -7.33 2.88
CA GLU A 71 30.50 -8.25 3.95
C GLU A 71 29.91 -7.53 5.17
N ALA A 72 30.53 -6.41 5.58
CA ALA A 72 30.01 -5.58 6.67
C ALA A 72 28.67 -4.93 6.28
N ALA A 73 28.56 -4.41 5.05
CA ALA A 73 27.32 -3.83 4.56
C ALA A 73 26.18 -4.85 4.45
N GLU A 74 26.45 -6.08 3.99
CA GLU A 74 25.45 -7.16 3.95
C GLU A 74 24.99 -7.57 5.35
N ALA A 75 25.92 -7.68 6.30
CA ALA A 75 25.57 -7.98 7.69
C ALA A 75 24.73 -6.86 8.34
N MET A 76 25.05 -5.58 8.06
CA MET A 76 24.23 -4.44 8.49
C MET A 76 22.85 -4.47 7.84
N ALA A 77 22.76 -4.82 6.56
CA ALA A 77 21.49 -4.97 5.85
C ALA A 77 20.62 -6.07 6.49
N ALA A 78 21.22 -7.18 6.97
CA ALA A 78 20.51 -8.24 7.68
C ALA A 78 19.95 -7.75 9.04
N ALA A 79 20.72 -6.95 9.79
CA ALA A 79 20.24 -6.33 11.03
C ALA A 79 19.10 -5.32 10.75
N ASN A 80 19.24 -4.53 9.68
CA ASN A 80 18.21 -3.61 9.21
C ASN A 80 16.92 -4.35 8.79
N ALA A 81 17.03 -5.49 8.10
CA ALA A 81 15.89 -6.32 7.73
C ALA A 81 15.19 -6.91 8.95
N ARG A 82 15.94 -7.25 10.01
CA ARG A 82 15.34 -7.69 11.28
C ARG A 82 14.44 -6.61 11.88
N VAL A 83 14.85 -5.34 11.86
CA VAL A 83 14.00 -4.23 12.33
C VAL A 83 12.73 -4.09 11.48
N ASP A 84 12.86 -4.22 10.15
CA ASP A 84 11.75 -4.10 9.20
C ASP A 84 10.59 -5.06 9.49
N GLU A 85 10.88 -6.26 9.99
CA GLU A 85 9.85 -7.26 10.28
C GLU A 85 8.73 -6.77 11.21
N LEU A 86 9.04 -5.85 12.13
CA LEU A 86 8.06 -5.24 13.02
C LEU A 86 7.67 -3.83 12.54
N LEU A 87 8.65 -3.05 12.07
CA LEU A 87 8.44 -1.68 11.59
C LEU A 87 7.46 -1.62 10.42
N ASP A 88 7.57 -2.54 9.45
CA ASP A 88 6.69 -2.60 8.27
C ASP A 88 5.22 -2.77 8.67
N LEU A 89 4.93 -3.50 9.76
CA LEU A 89 3.56 -3.71 10.22
C LEU A 89 2.95 -2.41 10.76
N PHE A 90 3.69 -1.66 11.58
CA PHE A 90 3.25 -0.34 12.03
C PHE A 90 3.05 0.64 10.87
N GLN A 91 4.01 0.71 9.94
CA GLN A 91 3.89 1.56 8.76
C GLN A 91 2.71 1.16 7.86
N ARG A 92 2.39 -0.14 7.78
CA ARG A 92 1.20 -0.64 7.08
C ARG A 92 -0.07 -0.17 7.76
N ILE A 93 -0.17 -0.24 9.08
CA ILE A 93 -1.33 0.28 9.85
C ILE A 93 -1.56 1.75 9.49
N ASP A 94 -0.52 2.58 9.58
CA ASP A 94 -0.63 4.01 9.26
C ASP A 94 -1.05 4.25 7.81
N THR A 95 -0.49 3.47 6.89
CA THR A 95 -0.83 3.56 5.47
C THR A 95 -2.27 3.17 5.21
N LYS A 96 -2.80 2.12 5.85
CA LYS A 96 -4.19 1.70 5.70
C LYS A 96 -5.16 2.69 6.32
N ARG A 97 -4.87 3.22 7.51
CA ARG A 97 -5.65 4.32 8.11
C ARG A 97 -5.71 5.54 7.19
N ARG A 98 -4.58 5.97 6.63
CA ARG A 98 -4.53 7.07 5.65
C ARG A 98 -5.32 6.74 4.38
N GLU A 99 -5.26 5.49 3.92
CA GLU A 99 -5.99 5.06 2.75
C GLU A 99 -7.50 5.11 2.95
N ILE A 100 -8.02 4.60 4.07
CA ILE A 100 -9.44 4.65 4.44
C ILE A 100 -9.93 6.11 4.43
N ARG A 101 -9.24 7.00 5.15
CA ARG A 101 -9.54 8.45 5.17
C ARG A 101 -9.50 9.12 3.79
N ARG A 102 -8.65 8.63 2.88
CA ARG A 102 -8.59 9.12 1.49
C ARG A 102 -9.78 8.59 0.69
N LEU A 103 -10.14 7.32 0.85
CA LEU A 103 -11.25 6.68 0.14
C LEU A 103 -12.60 7.31 0.52
N GLU A 104 -12.81 7.63 1.80
CA GLU A 104 -14.00 8.36 2.28
C GLU A 104 -14.21 9.71 1.57
N LYS A 105 -13.13 10.33 1.10
CA LYS A 105 -13.14 11.63 0.42
C LYS A 105 -12.97 11.51 -1.10
N ASP A 106 -12.92 10.29 -1.63
CA ASP A 106 -12.67 10.05 -3.06
C ASP A 106 -13.89 10.52 -3.88
N ARG A 107 -13.65 11.44 -4.82
CA ARG A 107 -14.71 12.04 -5.64
C ARG A 107 -15.51 11.02 -6.43
N ASP A 108 -14.87 9.96 -6.95
CA ASP A 108 -15.57 8.95 -7.73
C ASP A 108 -16.41 8.04 -6.82
N LEU A 109 -16.01 7.85 -5.56
CA LEU A 109 -16.87 7.19 -4.58
C LEU A 109 -18.06 8.08 -4.21
N MET A 110 -17.83 9.38 -3.97
CA MET A 110 -18.86 10.34 -3.56
C MET A 110 -19.87 10.68 -4.66
N SER A 111 -19.61 10.30 -5.92
CA SER A 111 -20.60 10.45 -6.99
C SER A 111 -21.69 9.39 -6.96
N LEU A 112 -21.50 8.30 -6.19
CA LEU A 112 -22.51 7.28 -5.96
C LEU A 112 -23.58 7.78 -4.97
N SER A 113 -24.77 7.19 -5.01
CA SER A 113 -25.85 7.54 -4.08
C SER A 113 -25.47 7.26 -2.62
N ALA A 114 -25.89 8.12 -1.69
CA ALA A 114 -25.65 7.95 -0.26
C ALA A 114 -26.10 6.58 0.28
N ARG A 115 -27.20 6.02 -0.23
CA ARG A 115 -27.68 4.68 0.16
C ARG A 115 -26.66 3.56 -0.08
N VAL A 116 -25.74 3.76 -1.03
CA VAL A 116 -24.67 2.79 -1.35
C VAL A 116 -23.40 3.10 -0.57
N VAL A 117 -23.04 4.37 -0.43
CA VAL A 117 -21.74 4.79 0.13
C VAL A 117 -21.76 4.83 1.65
N THR A 118 -22.83 5.33 2.27
CA THR A 118 -22.90 5.52 3.73
C THR A 118 -22.67 4.24 4.53
N PRO A 119 -23.26 3.08 4.18
CA PRO A 119 -22.96 1.84 4.90
C PRO A 119 -21.50 1.40 4.78
N ALA A 120 -20.87 1.62 3.62
CA ALA A 120 -19.47 1.26 3.40
C ALA A 120 -18.50 2.17 4.16
N ILE A 121 -18.78 3.47 4.25
CA ILE A 121 -18.03 4.40 5.11
C ILE A 121 -18.14 3.97 6.57
N ARG A 122 -19.37 3.74 7.05
CA ARG A 122 -19.60 3.32 8.43
C ARG A 122 -18.85 2.04 8.79
N ALA A 123 -18.87 1.04 7.90
CA ALA A 123 -18.12 -0.20 8.11
C ALA A 123 -16.60 0.02 8.13
N ALA A 124 -16.09 0.97 7.35
CA ALA A 124 -14.67 1.34 7.38
C ALA A 124 -14.30 2.09 8.66
N ASP A 125 -15.15 3.00 9.13
CA ASP A 125 -14.98 3.69 10.43
C ASP A 125 -14.96 2.68 11.58
N GLU A 126 -15.93 1.76 11.61
CA GLU A 126 -16.01 0.69 12.62
C GLU A 126 -14.76 -0.22 12.58
N ALA A 127 -14.19 -0.47 11.39
CA ALA A 127 -12.94 -1.22 11.26
C ALA A 127 -11.71 -0.44 11.77
N VAL A 128 -11.68 0.88 11.62
CA VAL A 128 -10.63 1.75 12.19
C VAL A 128 -10.75 1.75 13.72
N ASP A 129 -11.95 1.96 14.26
CA ASP A 129 -12.17 1.94 15.71
C ASP A 129 -11.77 0.58 16.32
N ALA A 130 -12.17 -0.54 15.70
CA ALA A 130 -11.79 -1.87 16.14
C ALA A 130 -10.28 -2.16 16.04
N ALA A 131 -9.61 -1.57 15.05
CA ALA A 131 -8.15 -1.65 14.91
C ALA A 131 -7.44 -0.84 16.01
N ASP A 132 -7.96 0.32 16.37
CA ASP A 132 -7.46 1.19 17.42
C ASP A 132 -7.64 0.54 18.80
N ASP A 133 -8.80 -0.05 19.06
CA ASP A 133 -9.07 -0.85 20.25
C ASP A 133 -8.13 -2.07 20.34
N ALA A 134 -7.94 -2.80 19.25
CA ALA A 134 -7.03 -3.94 19.23
C ALA A 134 -5.57 -3.55 19.51
N LEU A 135 -5.11 -2.37 19.05
CA LEU A 135 -3.80 -1.84 19.39
C LEU A 135 -3.70 -1.42 20.86
N ARG A 136 -4.76 -0.83 21.41
CA ARG A 136 -4.80 -0.41 22.80
C ARG A 136 -4.82 -1.60 23.75
N ASP A 137 -5.59 -2.63 23.43
CA ASP A 137 -5.83 -3.76 24.34
C ASP A 137 -4.75 -4.84 24.24
N ALA A 138 -3.98 -4.86 23.15
CA ALA A 138 -2.88 -5.80 22.99
C ALA A 138 -1.73 -5.51 23.96
N THR A 139 -1.34 -6.53 24.72
CA THR A 139 -0.16 -6.52 25.61
C THR A 139 0.76 -7.69 25.23
N PRO A 140 1.47 -7.61 24.09
CA PRO A 140 2.29 -8.71 23.63
C PRO A 140 3.46 -8.95 24.59
N ALA A 141 3.68 -10.22 24.95
CA ALA A 141 4.77 -10.61 25.84
C ALA A 141 6.15 -10.61 25.15
N ASP A 142 6.18 -10.74 23.83
CA ASP A 142 7.40 -10.81 23.04
C ASP A 142 7.18 -10.29 21.61
N ALA A 143 8.26 -10.24 20.82
CA ALA A 143 8.24 -9.77 19.44
C ALA A 143 7.35 -10.62 18.51
N ALA A 144 7.20 -11.92 18.76
CA ALA A 144 6.36 -12.79 17.93
C ALA A 144 4.87 -12.52 18.18
N ALA A 145 4.48 -12.39 19.45
CA ALA A 145 3.14 -11.98 19.85
C ALA A 145 2.80 -10.57 19.33
N ALA A 146 3.76 -9.64 19.38
CA ALA A 146 3.58 -8.29 18.84
C ALA A 146 3.29 -8.32 17.33
N LYS A 147 4.07 -9.09 16.55
CA LYS A 147 3.84 -9.24 15.12
C LYS A 147 2.46 -9.80 14.81
N GLU A 148 2.01 -10.81 15.55
CA GLU A 148 0.71 -11.42 15.32
C GLU A 148 -0.43 -10.44 15.63
N ALA A 149 -0.33 -9.72 16.76
CA ALA A 149 -1.29 -8.66 17.10
C ALA A 149 -1.38 -7.59 16.00
N LEU A 150 -0.23 -7.08 15.53
CA LEU A 150 -0.18 -6.06 14.49
C LEU A 150 -0.69 -6.56 13.14
N LYS A 151 -0.41 -7.81 12.75
CA LYS A 151 -1.02 -8.41 11.54
C LYS A 151 -2.54 -8.42 11.62
N GLY A 152 -3.10 -8.84 12.76
CA GLY A 152 -4.54 -8.81 12.96
C GLY A 152 -5.14 -7.40 12.86
N VAL A 153 -4.41 -6.37 13.31
CA VAL A 153 -4.81 -4.96 13.12
C VAL A 153 -4.78 -4.57 11.64
N VAL A 154 -3.71 -4.93 10.92
CA VAL A 154 -3.59 -4.67 9.48
C VAL A 154 -4.70 -5.33 8.68
N ASP A 155 -5.02 -6.59 8.97
CA ASP A 155 -6.04 -7.36 8.25
C ASP A 155 -7.43 -6.73 8.44
N ARG A 156 -7.78 -6.29 9.66
CA ARG A 156 -9.03 -5.55 9.93
C ARG A 156 -9.13 -4.28 9.10
N LEU A 157 -8.05 -3.48 9.06
CA LEU A 157 -8.03 -2.25 8.26
C LEU A 157 -8.12 -2.54 6.76
N ASP A 158 -7.46 -3.60 6.27
CA ASP A 158 -7.56 -3.99 4.86
C ASP A 158 -8.98 -4.43 4.48
N ASP A 159 -9.68 -5.12 5.39
CA ASP A 159 -11.08 -5.47 5.20
C ASP A 159 -12.00 -4.25 5.21
N GLY A 160 -11.79 -3.29 6.12
CA GLY A 160 -12.50 -2.01 6.13
C GLY A 160 -12.32 -1.21 4.83
N ALA A 161 -11.10 -1.21 4.27
CA ALA A 161 -10.81 -0.54 2.99
C ALA A 161 -11.40 -1.26 1.77
N ARG A 162 -11.69 -2.56 1.86
CA ARG A 162 -12.02 -3.43 0.72
C ARG A 162 -13.28 -2.97 -0.02
N GLU A 163 -14.38 -2.73 0.69
CA GLU A 163 -15.63 -2.35 0.03
C GLU A 163 -15.57 -0.94 -0.55
N LEU A 164 -14.90 0.00 0.14
CA LEU A 164 -14.65 1.34 -0.38
C LEU A 164 -13.87 1.30 -1.71
N ARG A 165 -12.80 0.49 -1.79
CA ARG A 165 -12.06 0.27 -3.05
C ARG A 165 -12.98 -0.30 -4.14
N ARG A 166 -13.79 -1.30 -3.81
CA ARG A 166 -14.71 -1.96 -4.75
C ARG A 166 -15.73 -0.99 -5.34
N LEU A 167 -16.34 -0.16 -4.50
CA LEU A 167 -17.31 0.86 -4.90
C LEU A 167 -16.67 1.96 -5.75
N ARG A 168 -15.50 2.48 -5.35
CA ARG A 168 -14.74 3.45 -6.13
C ARG A 168 -14.41 2.92 -7.51
N ASP A 169 -13.91 1.68 -7.59
CA ASP A 169 -13.50 1.09 -8.87
C ASP A 169 -14.71 0.81 -9.76
N ARG A 170 -15.87 0.47 -9.18
CA ARG A 170 -17.14 0.38 -9.90
C ARG A 170 -17.53 1.75 -10.47
N ALA A 171 -17.56 2.80 -9.66
CA ALA A 171 -17.91 4.14 -10.09
C ALA A 171 -16.99 4.65 -11.22
N LYS A 172 -15.68 4.43 -11.11
CA LYS A 172 -14.70 4.74 -12.15
C LYS A 172 -14.99 4.00 -13.46
N ARG A 173 -15.34 2.72 -13.40
CA ARG A 173 -15.67 1.93 -14.59
C ARG A 173 -16.95 2.43 -15.25
N ASP A 174 -17.98 2.72 -14.47
CA ASP A 174 -19.29 3.18 -14.98
C ASP A 174 -19.14 4.55 -15.66
N ARG A 175 -18.45 5.50 -15.02
CA ARG A 175 -18.11 6.79 -15.63
C ARG A 175 -17.33 6.66 -16.95
N ARG A 176 -16.31 5.80 -16.99
CA ARG A 176 -15.53 5.56 -18.22
C ARG A 176 -16.38 4.98 -19.35
N LYS A 177 -17.39 4.16 -19.03
CA LYS A 177 -18.32 3.62 -20.03
C LYS A 177 -19.24 4.72 -20.58
N GLU A 178 -19.77 5.57 -19.71
CA GLU A 178 -20.59 6.73 -20.10
C GLU A 178 -19.82 7.71 -20.98
N GLU A 179 -18.59 8.07 -20.58
CA GLU A 179 -17.72 8.95 -21.38
C GLU A 179 -17.41 8.37 -22.77
N LYS A 180 -17.24 7.04 -22.88
CA LYS A 180 -17.06 6.37 -24.17
C LYS A 180 -18.34 6.40 -25.00
N ALA A 181 -19.50 6.12 -24.40
CA ALA A 181 -20.79 6.13 -25.09
C ALA A 181 -21.12 7.51 -25.65
N LEU A 182 -20.86 8.58 -24.89
CA LEU A 182 -21.05 9.97 -25.34
C LEU A 182 -20.14 10.33 -26.53
N LYS A 183 -18.87 9.91 -26.49
CA LYS A 183 -17.92 10.13 -27.59
C LYS A 183 -18.28 9.36 -28.86
N SER A 184 -18.78 8.13 -28.75
CA SER A 184 -19.24 7.36 -29.91
C SER A 184 -20.59 7.84 -30.46
N GLY A 185 -21.49 8.33 -29.60
CA GLY A 185 -22.80 8.86 -30.01
C GLY A 185 -22.72 10.20 -30.75
N ALA A 186 -21.79 11.08 -30.35
CA ALA A 186 -21.55 12.36 -31.01
C ALA A 186 -20.95 12.23 -32.43
N GLY A 187 -20.37 11.08 -32.78
CA GLY A 187 -19.88 10.79 -34.12
C GLY A 187 -20.97 10.34 -35.11
N SER A 188 -22.12 9.86 -34.61
CA SER A 188 -23.17 9.28 -35.47
C SER A 188 -24.21 10.30 -35.97
N SER A 189 -24.30 11.50 -35.37
CA SER A 189 -25.30 12.51 -35.75
C SER A 189 -24.82 13.53 -36.79
N SER A 190 -23.54 13.53 -37.18
CA SER A 190 -22.98 14.50 -38.14
C SER A 190 -23.04 14.07 -39.62
N GLN A 191 -23.50 12.85 -39.94
CA GLN A 191 -23.53 12.36 -41.33
C GLN A 191 -24.93 12.34 -41.99
N SER A 192 -26.00 12.72 -41.30
CA SER A 192 -27.37 12.65 -41.85
C SER A 192 -27.95 13.99 -42.33
N SER A 193 -27.15 15.06 -42.46
CA SER A 193 -27.65 16.40 -42.85
C SER A 193 -27.15 16.91 -44.22
N SER A 194 -26.72 16.03 -45.13
CA SER A 194 -26.23 16.44 -46.47
C SER A 194 -26.94 15.78 -47.66
N ALA A 195 -28.22 15.38 -47.51
CA ALA A 195 -28.98 14.75 -48.60
C ALA A 195 -30.42 15.27 -48.75
N ARG A 196 -30.66 16.58 -48.58
CA ARG A 196 -31.95 17.19 -48.94
C ARG A 196 -31.75 18.56 -49.61
N THR A 197 -31.24 18.53 -50.83
CA THR A 197 -31.27 19.68 -51.75
C THR A 197 -31.75 19.20 -53.13
N THR A 198 -32.73 19.95 -53.65
CA THR A 198 -33.25 19.98 -55.03
C THR A 198 -34.05 18.80 -55.57
N ARG A 199 -35.38 18.92 -55.52
CA ARG A 199 -36.25 18.56 -56.64
C ARG A 199 -37.36 19.59 -56.79
N THR A 200 -37.03 20.68 -57.48
CA THR A 200 -38.01 21.58 -58.13
C THR A 200 -38.50 20.87 -59.39
N GLU A 201 -39.74 20.38 -59.38
CA GLU A 201 -40.41 19.92 -60.59
C GLU A 201 -41.40 20.97 -61.07
N THR A 202 -41.05 21.47 -62.26
CA THR A 202 -41.76 22.39 -63.14
C THR A 202 -43.15 21.87 -63.49
N VAL A 203 -44.20 22.60 -63.09
CA VAL A 203 -45.55 22.39 -63.64
C VAL A 203 -45.63 23.17 -64.96
N LYS A 204 -45.53 22.43 -66.07
CA LYS A 204 -45.84 22.90 -67.43
C LYS A 204 -47.19 22.29 -67.80
N GLY A 205 -48.19 23.15 -67.98
CA GLY A 205 -49.57 22.74 -68.22
C GLY A 205 -49.82 22.05 -69.56
N LEU A 206 -51.02 21.46 -69.70
CA LEU A 206 -51.73 21.28 -70.97
C LEU A 206 -53.18 20.86 -70.71
N HIS A 207 -54.06 21.55 -71.43
CA HIS A 207 -55.50 21.36 -71.70
C HIS A 207 -56.52 21.88 -70.68
#